data_AF-A0A0M3DDX4-F1
#
_entry.id   AF-A0A0M3DDX4-F1
#
_cell.length_a   1.000
_cell.length_b   1.000
_cell.length_c   1.000
_cell.angle_alpha   90.00
_cell.angle_beta   90.00
_cell.angle_gamma   90.00
#
_symmetry.space_group_name_H-M   'P 1'
#
loop_
_entity.id
_entity.type
_entity.pdbx_description
1 polymer ?
#
loop_
_entity_poly.entity_id
_entity_poly.type
_entity_poly.pdbx_seq_one_letter_code
_entity_poly.pdbx_strand_id
1 'polypeptide(L)' 'MLDIDKFKDINDTYGHLFGDFVIKEVANLLDSYIKNFGGWTCRYGGDEFIAVIENKSENETYTIINNFKTFIETREF' A
#
# COMPACT_ATOMS: atom_id res chain seq x y z
N MET A 1 -1.42 -2.97 -9.02
CA MET A 1 -2.45 -3.22 -8.00
C MET A 1 -1.75 -3.79 -6.78
N LEU A 2 -2.14 -3.37 -5.59
CA LEU A 2 -1.57 -3.77 -4.31
C LEU A 2 -2.68 -4.34 -3.43
N ASP A 3 -2.35 -5.32 -2.60
CA ASP A 3 -3.24 -5.99 -1.66
C ASP A 3 -2.53 -6.15 -0.31
N ILE A 4 -3.25 -6.07 0.80
CA ILE A 4 -2.67 -6.27 2.13
C ILE A 4 -2.68 -7.76 2.47
N ASP A 5 -1.49 -8.37 2.46
CA ASP A 5 -1.34 -9.79 2.78
C ASP A 5 -1.98 -10.14 4.13
N LYS A 6 -2.88 -11.13 4.11
CA LYS A 6 -3.57 -11.69 5.30
C LYS A 6 -4.41 -10.67 6.09
N PHE A 7 -4.97 -9.65 5.43
CA PHE A 7 -5.81 -8.66 6.11
C PHE A 7 -7.01 -9.26 6.86
N LYS A 8 -7.58 -10.36 6.37
CA LYS A 8 -8.63 -11.09 7.09
C LYS A 8 -8.14 -11.63 8.44
N ASP A 9 -6.94 -12.22 8.50
CA ASP A 9 -6.38 -12.75 9.75
C ASP A 9 -6.17 -11.61 10.78
N ILE A 10 -5.79 -10.41 10.31
CA ILE A 10 -5.69 -9.21 11.14
C ILE A 10 -7.06 -8.84 11.72
N ASN A 11 -8.10 -8.77 10.88
CA ASN A 11 -9.47 -8.48 11.33
C ASN A 11 -9.98 -9.52 12.33
N ASP A 12 -9.76 -10.81 12.04
CA ASP A 12 -10.25 -11.91 12.87
C ASP A 12 -9.51 -11.96 14.23
N THR A 13 -8.25 -11.52 14.29
CA THR A 13 -7.42 -11.52 15.51
C THR A 13 -7.61 -10.26 16.36
N TYR A 14 -7.65 -9.09 15.73
CA TYR A 14 -7.61 -7.78 16.43
C TYR A 14 -8.90 -6.96 16.28
N GLY A 15 -9.86 -7.45 15.50
CA GLY A 15 -11.14 -6.79 15.24
C GLY A 15 -11.07 -5.74 14.12
N HIS A 16 -12.23 -5.42 13.56
CA HIS A 16 -12.35 -4.51 12.42
C HIS A 16 -11.86 -3.08 12.69
N LEU A 17 -11.97 -2.59 13.93
CA LEU A 17 -11.43 -1.26 14.26
C LEU A 17 -9.90 -1.20 14.10
N PHE A 18 -9.22 -2.30 14.39
CA PHE A 18 -7.78 -2.41 14.15
C PHE A 18 -7.47 -2.58 12.66
N GLY A 19 -8.30 -3.36 11.93
CA GLY A 19 -8.21 -3.43 10.47
C GLY A 19 -8.35 -2.06 9.80
N ASP A 20 -9.28 -1.23 10.25
CA ASP A 20 -9.45 0.14 9.76
C ASP A 20 -8.22 1.02 10.03
N PHE A 21 -7.57 0.83 11.17
CA PHE A 21 -6.30 1.49 11.48
C PHE A 21 -5.21 1.05 10.49
N VAL A 22 -5.05 -0.25 10.26
CA VAL A 22 -4.08 -0.80 9.30
C VAL A 22 -4.31 -0.27 7.89
N ILE A 23 -5.57 -0.23 7.42
CA ILE A 23 -5.91 0.34 6.11
C ILE A 23 -5.47 1.81 6.01
N LYS A 24 -5.75 2.61 7.04
CA LYS A 24 -5.38 4.04 7.06
C LYS A 24 -3.87 4.23 7.03
N GLU A 25 -3.13 3.46 7.83
CA GLU A 25 -1.68 3.53 7.85
C GLU A 25 -1.07 3.14 6.50
N VAL A 26 -1.48 2.00 5.93
CA VAL A 26 -1.00 1.56 4.61
C VAL A 26 -1.36 2.57 3.52
N ALA A 27 -2.58 3.10 3.52
CA ALA A 27 -3.02 4.12 2.56
C ALA A 27 -2.16 5.39 2.65
N ASN A 28 -1.91 5.90 3.86
CA ASN A 28 -1.11 7.09 4.08
C ASN A 28 0.34 6.90 3.63
N LEU A 29 0.93 5.73 3.93
CA LEU A 29 2.29 5.38 3.53
C LEU A 29 2.41 5.25 2.02
N LEU A 30 1.48 4.53 1.39
CA LEU A 30 1.45 4.33 -0.05
C LEU A 30 1.29 5.66 -0.79
N ASP A 31 0.31 6.48 -0.39
CA ASP A 31 0.07 7.78 -1.01
C ASP A 31 1.27 8.72 -0.89
N SER A 32 1.86 8.82 0.31
CA SER A 32 3.05 9.65 0.55
C SER A 32 4.25 9.18 -0.27
N TYR A 33 4.44 7.86 -0.39
CA TYR A 33 5.52 7.29 -1.17
C TYR A 33 5.33 7.54 -2.67
N ILE A 34 4.15 7.25 -3.20
CA ILE A 34 3.84 7.35 -4.63
C ILE A 34 3.86 8.81 -5.12
N LYS A 35 3.46 9.78 -4.29
CA LYS A 35 3.57 11.21 -4.59
C LYS A 35 5.00 11.66 -4.90
N ASN A 36 6.01 11.06 -4.27
CA ASN A 36 7.42 11.38 -4.56
C ASN A 36 7.85 11.01 -6.00
N PHE A 37 7.07 10.16 -6.66
CA PHE A 37 7.29 9.75 -8.05
C PHE A 37 6.31 10.41 -9.02
N GLY A 38 5.55 11.43 -8.58
CA GLY A 38 4.57 12.14 -9.40
C GLY A 38 3.29 11.34 -9.66
N GLY A 39 2.99 10.34 -8.83
CA GLY A 39 1.80 9.52 -8.93
C GLY A 39 0.72 9.87 -7.91
N TRP A 40 -0.37 9.10 -7.95
CA TRP A 40 -1.46 9.13 -6.97
C TRP A 40 -1.95 7.71 -6.69
N THR A 41 -2.70 7.56 -5.60
CA THR A 41 -3.24 6.26 -5.18
C THR A 41 -4.73 6.33 -4.90
N CYS A 42 -5.42 5.21 -5.03
CA CYS A 42 -6.81 5.06 -4.61
C CYS A 42 -7.07 3.68 -4.01
N ARG A 43 -8.09 3.60 -3.15
CA ARG A 43 -8.61 2.33 -2.66
C ARG A 43 -9.58 1.77 -3.70
N TYR A 44 -9.33 0.54 -4.15
CA TYR A 44 -10.14 -0.14 -5.16
C TYR A 44 -11.16 -1.09 -4.52
N GLY A 45 -10.76 -1.78 -3.46
CA GLY A 45 -11.56 -2.78 -2.77
C GLY A 45 -11.49 -2.65 -1.25
N GLY A 46 -11.76 -3.74 -0.54
CA GLY A 46 -11.66 -3.80 0.92
C GLY A 46 -10.25 -3.43 1.39
N ASP A 47 -9.28 -4.20 0.98
CA ASP A 47 -7.85 -4.10 1.28
C ASP A 47 -6.98 -3.83 0.03
N GLU A 48 -7.63 -3.69 -1.12
CA GLU A 48 -6.97 -3.49 -2.41
C GLU A 48 -6.76 -2.01 -2.74
N PHE A 49 -5.57 -1.69 -3.23
CA PHE A 49 -5.17 -0.34 -3.66
C PHE A 49 -4.64 -0.33 -5.10
N ILE A 50 -4.86 0.79 -5.77
CA ILE A 50 -4.26 1.10 -7.07
C ILE A 50 -3.33 2.29 -6.89
N ALA A 51 -2.12 2.18 -7.43
CA ALA A 51 -1.18 3.28 -7.59
C ALA A 51 -1.00 3.55 -9.07
N VAL A 52 -1.08 4.82 -9.46
CA VAL A 52 -0.85 5.29 -10.82
C VAL A 52 0.35 6.22 -10.81
N ILE A 53 1.35 5.90 -11.63
CA ILE A 53 2.56 6.70 -11.80
C ILE A 53 2.68 7.03 -13.28
N GLU A 54 2.76 8.31 -13.60
CA GLU A 54 2.88 8.78 -14.98
C GLU A 54 4.35 8.92 -15.39
N ASN A 55 4.61 8.85 -16.70
CA ASN A 55 5.95 9.07 -17.28
C ASN A 55 7.03 8.12 -16.74
N LYS A 56 6.65 6.89 -16.43
CA LYS A 56 7.56 5.81 -16.01
C LYS A 56 7.43 4.60 -16.91
N SER A 57 8.56 3.99 -17.21
CA SER A 57 8.58 2.67 -17.84
C SER A 57 8.05 1.61 -16.87
N GLU A 58 7.69 0.45 -17.42
CA GLU A 58 7.29 -0.71 -16.62
C GLU A 58 8.38 -1.10 -15.61
N ASN A 59 9.65 -1.13 -16.05
CA ASN A 59 10.78 -1.47 -15.18
C ASN A 59 10.96 -0.47 -14.04
N GLU A 60 10.89 0.84 -14.31
CA GLU A 60 10.96 1.86 -13.25
C GLU A 60 9.81 1.71 -12.27
N THR A 61 8.59 1.50 -12.77
CA THR A 61 7.40 1.30 -11.95
C THR A 61 7.56 0.07 -11.05
N TYR A 62 8.06 -1.02 -11.61
CA TYR A 62 8.32 -2.25 -10.87
C TYR A 62 9.36 -2.05 -9.75
N THR A 63 10.46 -1.34 -10.04
CA THR A 63 11.46 -0.99 -9.02
C THR A 63 10.87 -0.13 -7.92
N ILE A 64 10.09 0.90 -8.27
CA ILE A 64 9.44 1.81 -7.31
C ILE A 64 8.53 1.02 -6.35
N ILE A 65 7.68 0.14 -6.90
CA ILE A 65 6.74 -0.66 -6.10
C ILE A 65 7.46 -1.72 -5.25
N ASN A 66 8.50 -2.38 -5.76
CA ASN A 66 9.26 -3.34 -4.96
C ASN A 66 10.01 -2.68 -3.80
N ASN A 67 10.56 -1.49 -4.01
CA ASN A 67 11.18 -0.72 -2.93
C ASN A 67 10.16 -0.35 -1.85
N PHE A 68 8.91 0.00 -2.23
CA PHE A 68 7.83 0.23 -1.28
C PHE A 68 7.47 -1.02 -0.49
N LYS A 69 7.41 -2.18 -1.15
CA LYS A 69 7.13 -3.46 -0.51
C LYS A 69 8.18 -3.78 0.55
N THR A 70 9.47 -3.72 0.19
CA THR A 70 10.57 -3.94 1.14
C THR A 70 10.56 -2.91 2.29
N PHE A 71 10.20 -1.66 2.00
CA PHE A 71 10.06 -0.63 3.02
C PHE A 71 8.98 -0.96 4.05
N ILE A 72 7.80 -1.46 3.62
CA ILE A 72 6.75 -1.87 4.55
C ILE A 72 7.15 -3.12 5.34
N GLU A 73 7.74 -4.12 4.68
CA GLU A 73 8.12 -5.40 5.32
C GLU A 73 9.18 -5.23 6.42
N THR A 74 10.02 -4.20 6.34
CA THR A 74 11.10 -3.91 7.30
C THR A 74 10.72 -2.87 8.35
N ARG A 75 9.50 -2.33 8.29
CA ARG A 75 9.04 -1.29 9.20
C ARG A 75 8.48 -1.89 10.48
N GLU A 76 8.92 -1.37 11.62
CA GLU A 76 8.25 -1.60 12.91
C GLU A 76 7.04 -0.67 13.04
N PHE A 77 5.89 -1.24 13.43
CA PHE A 77 4.61 -0.56 13.64
C PHE A 77 4.28 -0.46 15.12
#